data_AF-A0A1B0CQP4-F1
#
_entry.id   AF-A0A1B0CQP4-F1
#
_cell.length_a   1.000
_cell.length_b   1.000
_cell.length_c   1.000
_cell.angle_alpha   90.00
_cell.angle_beta   90.00
_cell.angle_gamma   90.00
#
_symmetry.space_group_name_H-M   'P 1'
#
loop_
_entity.id
_entity.type
_entity.pdbx_description
1 polymer ?
#
loop_
_entity_poly.entity_id
_entity_poly.type
_entity_poly.pdbx_seq_one_letter_code
_entity_poly.pdbx_strand_id
1 'polypeptide(L)'
;MKICAVFVISLAVVGLAEKVKFNDYKVFTVIPENEDQLKALKDLELDAVASFDFWASAKSVGQKADIMVAPGQMEEFHDFLQENNLQTSLKVEDVQKLIDNERPLITPRNMEWSDYHPLETIYSFLDDVIAQYPGVVSNVQIGSSTEGRPMRGVLISYNQGNPGVFIEANTHAREWITSATATYIINEFLTSQDPEVRRIAESYDWYIFPVVNPDGFVFSHTNNRLWRKTRSRQGLICQGVDPNRNWAHEWQPGPPGASDDICSLTYAGPEAFSEPEVRSVGNFVFENREKIQVFLSFHSYGQVLLYPWSYIAQDTPDTANHIVIGNAMADAIRTLEGTEYEVKSSYDLSSDDICSLTYAGPEAFSEPEVRSVGNFVFENREKIQVFLSFHSYGQVLLYPWSYIAQDTPDTANHIVIGNAMADAIRTLEGTEYEVKSSYDLYEHSGTAIDYTYGTAGVKISWTFEFRDQGTYGFVLPARFIIPNAIEALRSLPALLDESTRLGYITQLKSLTN
;
A
#
# COMPACT_ATOMS: atom_id res chain seq x y z
N MET A 1 -30.12 32.29 -40.36
CA MET A 1 -28.85 31.85 -40.98
C MET A 1 -27.70 32.67 -40.39
N LYS A 2 -27.02 32.13 -39.39
CA LYS A 2 -25.72 32.61 -38.93
C LYS A 2 -24.78 31.42 -39.01
N ILE A 3 -23.78 31.53 -39.87
CA ILE A 3 -22.76 30.51 -40.12
C ILE A 3 -21.75 30.62 -38.99
N CYS A 4 -21.66 29.62 -38.12
CA CYS A 4 -20.54 29.47 -37.19
C CYS A 4 -19.43 28.69 -37.91
N ALA A 5 -18.30 29.35 -38.12
CA ALA A 5 -17.09 28.76 -38.65
C ALA A 5 -16.50 27.78 -37.64
N VAL A 6 -16.31 26.53 -38.04
CA VAL A 6 -15.54 25.53 -37.30
C VAL A 6 -14.06 25.80 -37.59
N PHE A 7 -13.31 26.24 -36.59
CA PHE A 7 -11.85 26.23 -36.64
C PHE A 7 -11.35 24.84 -36.23
N VAL A 8 -10.92 24.05 -37.23
CA VAL A 8 -10.11 22.86 -37.01
C VAL A 8 -8.67 23.34 -36.81
N ILE A 9 -8.20 23.37 -35.56
CA ILE A 9 -6.78 23.56 -35.26
C ILE A 9 -6.14 22.18 -35.22
N SER A 10 -5.48 21.81 -36.33
CA SER A 10 -4.50 20.73 -36.36
C SER A 10 -3.23 21.22 -35.65
N LEU A 11 -3.01 20.80 -34.40
CA LEU A 11 -1.72 20.94 -33.72
C LEU A 11 -1.09 19.55 -33.61
N ALA A 12 -0.30 19.22 -34.62
CA ALA A 12 0.81 18.29 -34.46
C ALA A 12 1.93 19.06 -33.73
N VAL A 13 1.95 18.97 -32.40
CA VAL A 13 3.09 19.36 -31.58
C VAL A 13 3.62 18.09 -30.96
N VAL A 14 4.68 17.54 -31.54
CA VAL A 14 5.57 16.63 -30.83
C VAL A 14 6.36 17.52 -29.86
N GLY A 15 5.71 17.85 -28.74
CA GLY A 15 6.36 18.49 -27.61
C GLY A 15 7.02 17.39 -26.80
N LEU A 16 8.34 17.43 -26.65
CA LEU A 16 8.98 16.80 -25.51
C LEU A 16 8.30 17.37 -24.27
N ALA A 17 7.48 16.58 -23.58
CA ALA A 17 6.78 17.04 -22.39
C ALA A 17 7.81 17.57 -21.39
N GLU A 18 7.70 18.85 -21.03
CA GLU A 18 8.58 19.48 -20.06
C GLU A 18 8.47 18.75 -18.73
N LYS A 19 9.61 18.53 -18.04
CA LYS A 19 9.61 17.90 -16.72
C LYS A 19 8.75 18.73 -15.76
N VAL A 20 7.80 18.08 -15.09
CA VAL A 20 6.93 18.71 -14.10
C VAL A 20 7.79 19.30 -12.99
N LYS A 21 7.57 20.58 -12.71
CA LYS A 21 8.18 21.30 -11.59
C LYS A 21 7.13 21.53 -10.52
N PHE A 22 7.56 21.37 -9.27
CA PHE A 22 6.73 21.51 -8.08
C PHE A 22 7.04 22.81 -7.33
N ASN A 23 7.43 23.86 -8.07
CA ASN A 23 7.77 25.16 -7.49
C ASN A 23 6.56 25.70 -6.73
N ASP A 24 6.76 26.06 -5.46
CA ASP A 24 5.74 26.61 -4.57
C ASP A 24 4.56 25.66 -4.28
N TYR A 25 4.64 24.38 -4.68
CA TYR A 25 3.72 23.36 -4.18
C TYR A 25 4.00 23.18 -2.69
N LYS A 26 2.93 23.12 -1.90
CA LYS A 26 3.00 23.03 -0.44
C LYS A 26 2.39 21.72 0.03
N VAL A 27 2.90 21.19 1.13
CA VAL A 27 2.23 20.08 1.84
C VAL A 27 1.69 20.61 3.15
N PHE A 28 0.42 20.37 3.40
CA PHE A 28 -0.25 20.71 4.65
C PHE A 28 -0.59 19.44 5.42
N THR A 29 -0.32 19.46 6.73
CA THR A 29 -0.85 18.47 7.64
C THR A 29 -2.20 18.94 8.15
N VAL A 30 -3.23 18.13 7.95
CA VAL A 30 -4.60 18.36 8.39
C VAL A 30 -4.98 17.27 9.39
N ILE A 31 -5.55 17.63 10.52
CA ILE A 31 -5.98 16.65 11.53
C ILE A 31 -7.49 16.82 11.70
N PRO A 32 -8.31 15.82 11.30
CA PRO A 32 -9.73 15.85 11.58
C PRO A 32 -9.94 15.66 13.08
N GLU A 33 -10.62 16.61 13.72
CA GLU A 33 -10.99 16.59 15.13
C GLU A 33 -12.37 15.95 15.35
N ASN A 34 -13.13 15.73 14.27
CA ASN A 34 -14.46 15.10 14.25
C ASN A 34 -14.74 14.40 12.89
N GLU A 35 -15.92 13.77 12.74
CA GLU A 35 -16.20 12.87 11.60
C GLU A 35 -16.54 13.67 10.38
N ASP A 36 -17.22 14.79 10.56
CA ASP A 36 -17.62 15.63 9.45
C ASP A 36 -16.35 16.10 8.73
N GLN A 37 -15.32 16.46 9.52
CA GLN A 37 -13.98 16.74 9.05
C GLN A 37 -13.29 15.55 8.39
N LEU A 38 -13.33 14.36 8.99
CA LEU A 38 -12.72 13.16 8.40
C LEU A 38 -13.42 12.74 7.10
N LYS A 39 -14.75 12.79 7.06
CA LYS A 39 -15.57 12.52 5.89
C LYS A 39 -15.28 13.54 4.79
N ALA A 40 -15.22 14.83 5.11
CA ALA A 40 -14.84 15.86 4.15
C ALA A 40 -13.46 15.59 3.53
N LEU A 41 -12.48 15.15 4.33
CA LEU A 41 -11.16 14.76 3.82
C LEU A 41 -11.21 13.52 2.92
N LYS A 42 -12.00 12.50 3.27
CA LYS A 42 -12.19 11.29 2.45
C LYS A 42 -12.91 11.60 1.14
N ASP A 43 -13.94 12.43 1.19
CA ASP A 43 -14.68 12.89 0.00
C ASP A 43 -13.75 13.71 -0.92
N LEU A 44 -12.91 14.58 -0.34
CA LEU A 44 -11.89 15.34 -1.08
C LEU A 44 -10.86 14.43 -1.77
N GLU A 45 -10.45 13.35 -1.11
CA GLU A 45 -9.51 12.37 -1.67
C GLU A 45 -10.13 11.54 -2.80
N LEU A 46 -11.44 11.27 -2.74
CA LEU A 46 -12.19 10.58 -3.79
C LEU A 46 -12.59 11.49 -4.95
N ASP A 47 -12.61 12.81 -4.75
CA ASP A 47 -12.94 13.78 -5.78
C ASP A 47 -11.77 13.95 -6.78
N ALA A 48 -11.88 13.26 -7.91
CA ALA A 48 -10.93 13.33 -9.01
C ALA A 48 -10.80 14.74 -9.62
N VAL A 49 -11.76 15.64 -9.39
CA VAL A 49 -11.72 17.03 -9.86
C VAL A 49 -10.92 17.91 -8.90
N ALA A 50 -10.99 17.66 -7.59
CA ALA A 50 -10.28 18.42 -6.56
C ALA A 50 -8.75 18.29 -6.65
N SER A 51 -8.23 17.23 -7.30
CA SER A 51 -6.83 17.09 -7.77
C SER A 51 -5.73 17.38 -6.74
N PHE A 52 -6.02 17.27 -5.44
CA PHE A 52 -5.01 17.30 -4.39
C PHE A 52 -4.32 15.93 -4.28
N ASP A 53 -2.99 15.91 -4.12
CA ASP A 53 -2.22 14.67 -3.97
C ASP A 53 -2.05 14.37 -2.47
N PHE A 54 -2.81 13.39 -1.98
CA PHE A 54 -2.69 12.90 -0.61
C PHE A 54 -1.42 12.06 -0.49
N TRP A 55 -0.46 12.58 0.28
CA TRP A 55 0.73 11.82 0.67
C TRP A 55 0.43 10.85 1.80
N ALA A 56 -0.50 11.21 2.68
CA ALA A 56 -1.08 10.33 3.70
C ALA A 56 -2.56 10.65 3.90
N SER A 57 -3.39 9.60 3.91
CA SER A 57 -4.83 9.69 4.15
C SER A 57 -5.14 9.57 5.64
N ALA A 58 -6.06 10.38 6.16
CA ALA A 58 -6.61 10.18 7.50
C ALA A 58 -7.63 9.04 7.45
N LYS A 59 -7.50 8.04 8.32
CA LYS A 59 -8.42 6.89 8.40
C LYS A 59 -9.37 7.00 9.59
N SER A 60 -8.94 7.69 10.66
CA SER A 60 -9.69 7.94 11.89
C SER A 60 -9.49 9.37 12.41
N VAL A 61 -10.40 9.85 13.28
CA VAL A 61 -10.23 11.15 13.93
C VAL A 61 -9.00 11.21 14.80
N GLY A 62 -8.34 12.36 14.77
CA GLY A 62 -7.05 12.59 15.38
C GLY A 62 -5.88 12.06 14.54
N GLN A 63 -6.12 11.25 13.51
CA GLN A 63 -5.08 10.83 12.58
C GLN A 63 -4.82 11.90 11.53
N LYS A 64 -3.56 12.29 11.38
CA LYS A 64 -3.13 13.27 10.38
C LYS A 64 -3.35 12.77 8.95
N ALA A 65 -3.81 13.67 8.08
CA ALA A 65 -3.66 13.61 6.63
C ALA A 65 -2.57 14.59 6.18
N ASP A 66 -1.81 14.23 5.16
CA ASP A 66 -0.81 15.10 4.53
C ASP A 66 -1.21 15.34 3.07
N ILE A 67 -1.51 16.58 2.72
CA ILE A 67 -2.11 16.95 1.44
C ILE A 67 -1.18 17.91 0.71
N MET A 68 -0.74 17.53 -0.49
CA MET A 68 0.02 18.40 -1.38
C MET A 68 -0.92 19.24 -2.24
N VAL A 69 -0.67 20.56 -2.23
CA VAL A 69 -1.51 21.58 -2.85
C VAL A 69 -0.68 22.38 -3.86
N ALA A 70 -1.17 22.48 -5.10
CA ALA A 70 -0.54 23.29 -6.13
C ALA A 70 -0.78 24.79 -5.87
N PRO A 71 0.12 25.70 -6.28
CA PRO A 71 -0.04 27.14 -6.10
C PRO A 71 -1.37 27.69 -6.64
N GLY A 72 -1.83 27.16 -7.78
CA GLY A 72 -3.08 27.56 -8.43
C GLY A 72 -4.35 27.07 -7.72
N GLN A 73 -4.24 26.17 -6.75
CA GLN A 73 -5.35 25.56 -6.01
C GLN A 73 -5.39 26.00 -4.54
N MET A 74 -4.51 26.90 -4.13
CA MET A 74 -4.42 27.36 -2.74
C MET A 74 -5.71 28.04 -2.24
N GLU A 75 -6.42 28.75 -3.12
CA GLU A 75 -7.70 29.39 -2.77
C GLU A 75 -8.77 28.34 -2.52
N GLU A 76 -8.98 27.42 -3.47
CA GLU A 76 -9.91 26.29 -3.33
C GLU A 76 -9.62 25.43 -2.10
N PHE A 77 -8.33 25.15 -1.83
CA PHE A 77 -7.94 24.42 -0.62
C PHE A 77 -8.29 25.20 0.66
N HIS A 78 -8.02 26.51 0.71
CA HIS A 78 -8.37 27.32 1.87
C HIS A 78 -9.88 27.44 2.08
N ASP A 79 -10.66 27.55 1.01
CA ASP A 79 -12.12 27.56 1.07
C ASP A 79 -12.64 26.24 1.62
N PHE A 80 -12.14 25.11 1.10
CA PHE A 80 -12.46 23.77 1.63
C PHE A 80 -12.15 23.66 3.13
N LEU A 81 -10.99 24.14 3.58
CA LEU A 81 -10.62 24.11 5.00
C LEU A 81 -11.56 24.97 5.85
N GLN A 82 -11.94 26.15 5.38
CA GLN A 82 -12.84 27.05 6.11
C GLN A 82 -14.26 26.49 6.18
N GLU A 83 -14.79 26.00 5.06
CA GLU A 83 -16.13 25.40 4.97
C GLU A 83 -16.29 24.21 5.92
N ASN A 84 -15.22 23.41 6.08
CA ASN A 84 -15.21 22.23 6.93
C ASN A 84 -14.62 22.47 8.33
N ASN A 85 -14.28 23.73 8.67
CA ASN A 85 -13.64 24.12 9.94
C ASN A 85 -12.37 23.31 10.26
N LEU A 86 -11.60 22.90 9.25
CA LEU A 86 -10.39 22.09 9.39
C LEU A 86 -9.20 22.96 9.80
N GLN A 87 -8.50 22.55 10.86
CA GLN A 87 -7.21 23.14 11.19
C GLN A 87 -6.10 22.50 10.37
N THR A 88 -5.17 23.35 9.91
CA THR A 88 -4.00 22.88 9.16
C THR A 88 -2.73 23.49 9.69
N SER A 89 -1.63 22.80 9.42
CA SER A 89 -0.28 23.30 9.62
C SER A 89 0.53 23.09 8.36
N LEU A 90 1.36 24.07 8.02
CA LEU A 90 2.26 23.92 6.89
C LEU A 90 3.37 22.94 7.26
N LYS A 91 3.50 21.87 6.46
CA LYS A 91 4.53 20.85 6.62
C LYS A 91 5.71 21.09 5.69
N VAL A 92 5.42 21.40 4.43
CA VAL A 92 6.42 21.65 3.39
C VAL A 92 6.07 22.94 2.67
N GLU A 93 6.96 23.93 2.75
CA GLU A 93 6.79 25.24 2.10
C GLU A 93 7.01 25.18 0.58
N ASP A 94 7.87 24.27 0.12
CA ASP A 94 8.24 24.17 -1.29
C ASP A 94 8.69 22.74 -1.61
N VAL A 95 7.81 21.98 -2.25
CA VAL A 95 8.09 20.59 -2.65
C VAL A 95 9.23 20.51 -3.67
N GLN A 96 9.42 21.51 -4.54
CA GLN A 96 10.56 21.49 -5.45
C GLN A 96 11.87 21.55 -4.69
N LYS A 97 11.97 22.33 -3.61
CA LYS A 97 13.17 22.35 -2.76
C LYS A 97 13.42 21.01 -2.09
N LEU A 98 12.39 20.24 -1.71
CA LEU A 98 12.61 18.89 -1.20
C LEU A 98 13.17 17.97 -2.29
N ILE A 99 12.60 18.02 -3.50
CA ILE A 99 13.07 17.24 -4.65
C ILE A 99 14.51 17.61 -5.03
N ASP A 100 14.84 18.91 -5.05
CA ASP A 100 16.17 19.39 -5.40
C ASP A 100 17.23 18.96 -4.36
N ASN A 101 16.82 18.78 -3.10
CA ASN A 101 17.69 18.35 -2.00
C ASN A 101 17.66 16.83 -1.74
N GLU A 102 16.84 16.08 -2.48
CA GLU A 102 16.71 14.63 -2.33
C GLU A 102 18.03 13.91 -2.63
N ARG A 103 18.76 14.42 -3.64
CA ARG A 103 19.93 13.79 -4.23
C ARG A 103 21.19 14.63 -4.01
N PRO A 104 22.38 14.03 -3.94
CA PRO A 104 23.64 14.77 -3.90
C PRO A 104 23.87 15.58 -5.19
N LEU A 105 24.62 16.68 -5.07
CA LEU A 105 24.98 17.54 -6.21
C LEU A 105 25.83 16.82 -7.28
N ILE A 106 26.61 15.82 -6.88
CA ILE A 106 27.43 15.01 -7.77
C ILE A 106 26.78 13.64 -7.85
N THR A 107 26.15 13.36 -8.99
CA THR A 107 25.53 12.07 -9.25
C THR A 107 26.57 11.05 -9.72
N PRO A 108 26.76 9.94 -9.00
CA PRO A 108 27.54 8.80 -9.47
C PRO A 108 26.96 8.19 -10.75
N ARG A 109 27.85 7.66 -11.61
CA ARG A 109 27.41 6.94 -12.84
C ARG A 109 27.10 5.47 -12.57
N ASN A 110 27.80 4.88 -11.61
CA ASN A 110 27.68 3.47 -11.26
C ASN A 110 26.81 3.33 -10.02
N MET A 111 26.27 2.13 -9.83
CA MET A 111 25.46 1.81 -8.66
C MET A 111 26.26 2.00 -7.37
N GLU A 112 25.67 2.75 -6.44
CA GLU A 112 26.11 2.92 -5.06
C GLU A 112 24.90 3.35 -4.21
N TRP A 113 25.04 3.43 -2.89
CA TRP A 113 23.92 3.70 -1.98
C TRP A 113 23.97 5.07 -1.30
N SER A 114 24.65 6.04 -1.94
CA SER A 114 24.62 7.45 -1.52
C SER A 114 23.73 8.34 -2.42
N ASP A 115 23.09 7.77 -3.44
CA ASP A 115 22.15 8.44 -4.37
C ASP A 115 21.07 7.46 -4.86
N TYR A 116 19.97 7.99 -5.39
CA TYR A 116 18.97 7.24 -6.16
C TYR A 116 19.36 7.17 -7.64
N HIS A 117 19.22 5.99 -8.22
CA HIS A 117 19.75 5.68 -9.56
C HIS A 117 18.64 5.46 -10.60
N PRO A 118 18.84 5.89 -11.85
CA PRO A 118 17.90 5.61 -12.93
C PRO A 118 17.90 4.12 -13.29
N LEU A 119 16.83 3.68 -13.98
CA LEU A 119 16.62 2.27 -14.35
C LEU A 119 17.83 1.63 -15.03
N GLU A 120 18.47 2.35 -15.96
CA GLU A 120 19.63 1.86 -16.70
C GLU A 120 20.84 1.54 -15.79
N THR A 121 21.06 2.34 -14.75
CA THR A 121 22.13 2.08 -13.78
C THR A 121 21.81 0.86 -12.92
N ILE A 122 20.54 0.70 -12.50
CA ILE A 122 20.08 -0.50 -11.78
C ILE A 122 20.24 -1.75 -12.65
N TYR A 123 19.82 -1.70 -13.91
CA TYR A 123 19.94 -2.85 -14.82
C TYR A 123 21.39 -3.19 -15.16
N SER A 124 22.24 -2.17 -15.33
CA SER A 124 23.69 -2.38 -15.48
C SER A 124 24.29 -3.06 -14.25
N PHE A 125 23.87 -2.66 -13.04
CA PHE A 125 24.29 -3.34 -11.80
C PHE A 125 23.84 -4.80 -11.75
N LEU A 126 22.62 -5.12 -12.18
CA LEU A 126 22.17 -6.51 -12.27
C LEU A 126 23.04 -7.31 -13.24
N ASP A 127 23.35 -6.76 -14.41
CA ASP A 127 24.24 -7.39 -15.39
C ASP A 127 25.66 -7.61 -14.83
N ASP A 128 26.19 -6.63 -14.10
CA ASP A 128 27.50 -6.71 -13.45
C ASP A 128 27.55 -7.83 -12.41
N VAL A 129 26.56 -7.93 -11.51
CA VAL A 129 26.55 -8.99 -10.47
C VAL A 129 26.31 -10.39 -11.07
N ILE A 130 25.52 -10.50 -12.14
CA ILE A 130 25.34 -11.76 -12.87
C ILE A 130 26.69 -12.20 -13.48
N ALA A 131 27.41 -11.27 -14.12
CA ALA A 131 28.70 -11.56 -14.74
C ALA A 131 29.79 -11.88 -13.71
N GLN A 132 29.76 -11.23 -12.54
CA GLN A 132 30.75 -11.40 -11.48
C GLN A 132 30.55 -12.70 -10.68
N TYR A 133 29.30 -13.16 -10.54
CA TYR A 133 28.95 -14.32 -9.71
C TYR A 133 28.15 -15.39 -10.49
N PRO A 134 28.63 -15.91 -11.64
CA PRO A 134 27.83 -16.73 -12.56
C PRO A 134 27.40 -18.12 -12.01
N GLY A 135 28.00 -18.58 -10.91
CA GLY A 135 27.62 -19.82 -10.22
C GLY A 135 26.57 -19.63 -9.11
N VAL A 136 26.25 -18.38 -8.77
CA VAL A 136 25.39 -18.00 -7.64
C VAL A 136 24.23 -17.12 -8.09
N VAL A 137 24.48 -16.23 -9.05
CA VAL A 137 23.52 -15.22 -9.52
C VAL A 137 23.11 -15.53 -10.95
N SER A 138 21.80 -15.56 -11.19
CA SER A 138 21.20 -15.78 -12.52
C SER A 138 20.21 -14.67 -12.85
N ASN A 139 20.11 -14.32 -14.13
CA ASN A 139 19.06 -13.41 -14.61
C ASN A 139 17.69 -14.08 -14.52
N VAL A 140 16.68 -13.34 -14.05
CA VAL A 140 15.28 -13.74 -14.15
C VAL A 140 14.51 -12.63 -14.84
N GLN A 141 13.84 -12.95 -15.94
CA GLN A 141 12.95 -12.02 -16.64
C GLN A 141 11.55 -12.63 -16.69
N ILE A 142 10.58 -11.92 -16.12
CA ILE A 142 9.21 -12.43 -15.91
C ILE A 142 8.21 -11.91 -16.95
N GLY A 143 8.60 -10.89 -17.71
CA GLY A 143 7.74 -10.31 -18.72
C GLY A 143 8.29 -9.02 -19.33
N SER A 144 7.38 -8.19 -19.82
CA SER A 144 7.66 -6.84 -20.30
C SER A 144 6.54 -5.91 -19.88
N SER A 145 6.90 -4.66 -19.57
CA SER A 145 5.97 -3.62 -19.19
C SER A 145 5.12 -3.14 -20.37
N THR A 146 4.17 -2.25 -20.09
CA THR A 146 3.28 -1.63 -21.07
C THR A 146 4.04 -0.95 -22.22
N GLU A 147 5.12 -0.23 -21.92
CA GLU A 147 5.99 0.43 -22.89
C GLU A 147 7.11 -0.50 -23.42
N GLY A 148 7.06 -1.80 -23.08
CA GLY A 148 7.94 -2.83 -23.64
C GLY A 148 9.30 -2.96 -22.97
N ARG A 149 9.51 -2.43 -21.76
CA ARG A 149 10.76 -2.60 -21.01
C ARG A 149 10.79 -3.99 -20.36
N PRO A 150 11.95 -4.68 -20.34
CA PRO A 150 12.05 -6.00 -19.73
C PRO A 150 11.81 -5.91 -18.23
N MET A 151 10.90 -6.72 -17.70
CA MET A 151 10.72 -6.86 -16.25
C MET A 151 11.66 -7.94 -15.75
N ARG A 152 12.80 -7.52 -15.19
CA ARG A 152 13.87 -8.43 -14.78
C ARG A 152 14.42 -8.14 -13.39
N GLY A 153 14.95 -9.18 -12.79
CA GLY A 153 15.60 -9.21 -11.49
C GLY A 153 16.69 -10.28 -11.48
N VAL A 154 17.11 -10.68 -10.29
CA VAL A 154 18.11 -11.73 -10.09
C VAL A 154 17.57 -12.85 -9.22
N LEU A 155 18.01 -14.07 -9.52
CA LEU A 155 17.99 -15.20 -8.59
C LEU A 155 19.37 -15.31 -7.96
N ILE A 156 19.47 -15.20 -6.64
CA ILE A 156 20.68 -15.50 -5.87
C ILE A 156 20.45 -16.85 -5.17
N SER A 157 21.23 -17.86 -5.55
CA SER A 157 21.12 -19.23 -5.05
C SER A 157 22.51 -19.81 -4.80
N TYR A 158 22.81 -20.11 -3.54
CA TYR A 158 24.08 -20.73 -3.16
C TYR A 158 24.01 -22.25 -3.09
N ASN A 159 22.82 -22.80 -2.81
CA ASN A 159 22.64 -24.23 -2.57
C ASN A 159 21.37 -24.73 -3.27
N GLN A 160 21.42 -25.94 -3.83
CA GLN A 160 20.26 -26.55 -4.45
C GLN A 160 19.20 -26.92 -3.41
N GLY A 161 17.93 -26.67 -3.77
CA GLY A 161 16.79 -27.07 -2.94
C GLY A 161 16.43 -26.10 -1.83
N ASN A 162 17.14 -24.97 -1.68
CA ASN A 162 16.81 -23.93 -0.71
C ASN A 162 15.36 -23.44 -0.85
N PRO A 163 14.64 -23.14 0.24
CA PRO A 163 13.35 -22.47 0.14
C PRO A 163 13.47 -21.10 -0.54
N GLY A 164 12.48 -20.72 -1.35
CA GLY A 164 12.48 -19.48 -2.12
C GLY A 164 11.87 -18.30 -1.37
N VAL A 165 12.49 -17.14 -1.51
CA VAL A 165 11.99 -15.84 -1.04
C VAL A 165 11.88 -14.90 -2.24
N PHE A 166 10.72 -14.28 -2.42
CA PHE A 166 10.46 -13.30 -3.47
C PHE A 166 10.38 -11.90 -2.88
N ILE A 167 11.15 -10.96 -3.43
CA ILE A 167 11.12 -9.54 -3.07
C ILE A 167 10.80 -8.74 -4.33
N GLU A 168 9.72 -7.96 -4.30
CA GLU A 168 9.48 -6.88 -5.26
C GLU A 168 9.68 -5.51 -4.63
N ALA A 169 10.10 -4.56 -5.45
CA ALA A 169 10.23 -3.16 -5.10
C ALA A 169 9.78 -2.27 -6.27
N ASN A 170 9.49 -1.01 -5.96
CA ASN A 170 9.02 0.00 -6.90
C ASN A 170 7.83 -0.47 -7.76
N THR A 171 6.84 -1.11 -7.14
CA THR A 171 5.52 -1.27 -7.77
C THR A 171 4.86 0.09 -7.94
N HIS A 172 4.93 0.97 -6.93
CA HIS A 172 4.69 2.40 -7.11
C HIS A 172 5.98 3.14 -7.53
N ALA A 173 5.86 3.94 -8.57
CA ALA A 173 6.99 4.57 -9.23
C ALA A 173 7.69 5.69 -8.43
N ARG A 174 6.99 6.32 -7.49
CA ARG A 174 7.51 7.44 -6.67
C ARG A 174 8.30 6.99 -5.44
N GLU A 175 8.24 5.71 -5.08
CA GLU A 175 8.77 5.14 -3.83
C GLU A 175 10.23 4.70 -4.00
N TRP A 176 11.12 5.63 -4.37
CA TRP A 176 12.50 5.33 -4.80
C TRP A 176 13.37 4.62 -3.75
N ILE A 177 13.06 4.74 -2.46
CA ILE A 177 13.77 4.05 -1.38
C ILE A 177 13.69 2.52 -1.50
N THR A 178 12.65 2.00 -2.15
CA THR A 178 12.39 0.55 -2.26
C THR A 178 13.40 -0.13 -3.19
N SER A 179 13.64 0.36 -4.41
CA SER A 179 14.68 -0.18 -5.30
C SER A 179 16.09 0.03 -4.76
N ALA A 180 16.35 1.16 -4.11
CA ALA A 180 17.63 1.43 -3.46
C ALA A 180 17.90 0.40 -2.33
N THR A 181 16.88 0.03 -1.57
CA THR A 181 16.95 -1.01 -0.54
C THR A 181 17.10 -2.41 -1.14
N ALA A 182 16.33 -2.75 -2.17
CA ALA A 182 16.40 -4.06 -2.83
C ALA A 182 17.80 -4.31 -3.45
N THR A 183 18.37 -3.31 -4.12
CA THR A 183 19.73 -3.40 -4.67
C THR A 183 20.82 -3.46 -3.59
N TYR A 184 20.63 -2.80 -2.44
CA TYR A 184 21.53 -2.91 -1.29
C TYR A 184 21.55 -4.34 -0.75
N ILE A 185 20.38 -4.95 -0.61
CA ILE A 185 20.25 -6.35 -0.18
C ILE A 185 20.95 -7.30 -1.16
N ILE A 186 20.78 -7.10 -2.47
CA ILE A 186 21.51 -7.87 -3.50
C ILE A 186 23.02 -7.77 -3.26
N ASN A 187 23.55 -6.57 -3.05
CA ASN A 187 24.97 -6.37 -2.79
C ASN A 187 25.42 -7.07 -1.50
N GLU A 188 24.72 -6.87 -0.39
CA GLU A 188 25.08 -7.46 0.89
C GLU A 188 25.03 -9.01 0.86
N PHE A 189 24.08 -9.59 0.14
CA PHE A 189 24.04 -11.05 -0.09
C PHE A 189 25.21 -11.57 -0.92
N LEU A 190 25.98 -10.73 -1.59
CA LEU A 190 27.15 -11.12 -2.37
C LEU A 190 28.49 -10.73 -1.71
N THR A 191 28.51 -9.65 -0.93
CA THR A 191 29.75 -9.04 -0.44
C THR A 191 29.90 -9.01 1.08
N SER A 192 28.81 -9.06 1.84
CA SER A 192 28.86 -8.88 3.29
C SER A 192 29.72 -9.95 3.95
N GLN A 193 30.42 -9.60 5.03
CA GLN A 193 31.18 -10.55 5.87
C GLN A 193 30.45 -10.84 7.19
N ASP A 194 29.27 -10.25 7.37
CA ASP A 194 28.45 -10.49 8.54
C ASP A 194 27.90 -11.92 8.54
N PRO A 195 28.19 -12.74 9.56
CA PRO A 195 27.77 -14.14 9.58
C PRO A 195 26.27 -14.34 9.44
N GLU A 196 25.46 -13.42 9.94
CA GLU A 196 24.01 -13.54 9.91
C GLU A 196 23.44 -13.20 8.52
N VAL A 197 24.01 -12.17 7.86
CA VAL A 197 23.69 -11.87 6.46
C VAL A 197 24.10 -13.03 5.56
N ARG A 198 25.30 -13.59 5.77
CA ARG A 198 25.77 -14.76 5.02
C ARG A 198 24.86 -15.96 5.22
N ARG A 199 24.45 -16.23 6.46
CA ARG A 199 23.57 -17.36 6.80
C ARG A 199 22.27 -17.30 6.01
N ILE A 200 21.58 -16.16 5.98
CA ILE A 200 20.32 -16.04 5.24
C ILE A 200 20.55 -15.99 3.72
N ALA A 201 21.63 -15.38 3.23
CA ALA A 201 21.96 -15.37 1.81
C ALA A 201 22.17 -16.81 1.28
N GLU A 202 22.82 -17.67 2.07
CA GLU A 202 23.21 -19.02 1.64
C GLU A 202 22.13 -20.08 1.88
N SER A 203 21.16 -19.82 2.76
CA SER A 203 20.12 -20.78 3.16
C SER A 203 18.82 -20.65 2.35
N TYR A 204 18.68 -19.62 1.51
CA TYR A 204 17.46 -19.32 0.77
C TYR A 204 17.78 -19.03 -0.70
N ASP A 205 16.82 -19.27 -1.59
CA ASP A 205 16.86 -18.84 -2.99
C ASP A 205 16.14 -17.50 -3.10
N TRP A 206 16.88 -16.43 -3.40
CA TRP A 206 16.35 -15.07 -3.39
C TRP A 206 16.01 -14.59 -4.80
N TYR A 207 14.73 -14.43 -5.08
CA TYR A 207 14.21 -13.78 -6.30
C TYR A 207 13.98 -12.30 -5.99
N ILE A 208 14.88 -11.43 -6.42
CA ILE A 208 14.82 -10.00 -6.10
C ILE A 208 14.60 -9.19 -7.37
N PHE A 209 13.49 -8.45 -7.42
CA PHE A 209 13.11 -7.55 -8.51
C PHE A 209 13.11 -6.10 -8.01
N PRO A 210 14.21 -5.35 -8.22
CA PRO A 210 14.29 -3.98 -7.73
C PRO A 210 13.24 -3.03 -8.32
N VAL A 211 12.77 -3.28 -9.54
CA VAL A 211 11.78 -2.43 -10.22
C VAL A 211 10.77 -3.28 -10.99
N VAL A 212 9.56 -3.43 -10.46
CA VAL A 212 8.46 -4.16 -11.13
C VAL A 212 7.55 -3.25 -11.96
N ASN A 213 7.56 -1.93 -11.75
CA ASN A 213 6.92 -0.93 -12.61
C ASN A 213 7.98 -0.05 -13.33
N PRO A 214 8.71 -0.60 -14.32
CA PRO A 214 9.83 0.11 -14.93
C PRO A 214 9.41 1.35 -15.73
N ASP A 215 8.19 1.37 -16.29
CA ASP A 215 7.71 2.51 -17.07
C ASP A 215 7.38 3.69 -16.18
N GLY A 216 6.62 3.45 -15.11
CA GLY A 216 6.35 4.47 -14.10
C GLY A 216 7.63 4.98 -13.48
N PHE A 217 8.58 4.09 -13.16
CA PHE A 217 9.87 4.45 -12.56
C PHE A 217 10.71 5.34 -13.48
N VAL A 218 10.81 5.02 -14.78
CA VAL A 218 11.49 5.90 -15.75
C VAL A 218 10.78 7.24 -15.85
N PHE A 219 9.45 7.25 -15.88
CA PHE A 219 8.66 8.47 -15.92
C PHE A 219 8.87 9.33 -14.67
N SER A 220 9.08 8.73 -13.50
CA SER A 220 9.37 9.49 -12.27
C SER A 220 10.76 10.13 -12.26
N HIS A 221 11.76 9.53 -12.92
CA HIS A 221 13.07 10.17 -13.10
C HIS A 221 13.05 11.30 -14.14
N THR A 222 12.30 11.13 -15.22
CA THR A 222 12.41 11.95 -16.44
C THR A 222 11.35 13.05 -16.54
N ASN A 223 10.12 12.79 -16.10
CA ASN A 223 8.97 13.67 -16.34
C ASN A 223 8.28 14.13 -15.04
N ASN A 224 7.88 13.22 -14.15
CA ASN A 224 7.10 13.58 -12.96
C ASN A 224 7.54 12.76 -11.75
N ARG A 225 8.36 13.37 -10.87
CA ARG A 225 8.92 12.74 -9.66
C ARG A 225 7.88 12.05 -8.78
N LEU A 226 6.66 12.57 -8.71
CA LEU A 226 5.60 12.07 -7.84
C LEU A 226 4.62 11.12 -8.55
N TRP A 227 4.97 10.63 -9.76
CA TRP A 227 4.17 9.64 -10.46
C TRP A 227 4.12 8.29 -9.71
N ARG A 228 2.92 7.74 -9.52
CA ARG A 228 2.68 6.49 -8.77
C ARG A 228 2.40 5.29 -9.67
N LYS A 229 1.49 5.45 -10.63
CA LYS A 229 0.83 4.38 -11.40
C LYS A 229 1.74 3.73 -12.46
N THR A 230 1.22 2.72 -13.16
CA THR A 230 1.77 2.23 -14.44
C THR A 230 1.68 3.31 -15.54
N ARG A 231 2.00 2.96 -16.79
CA ARG A 231 1.95 3.88 -17.95
C ARG A 231 1.00 3.42 -19.07
N SER A 232 0.09 2.48 -18.77
CA SER A 232 -0.98 2.08 -19.68
C SER A 232 -1.88 3.25 -20.05
N ARG A 233 -2.41 3.26 -21.29
CA ARG A 233 -3.26 4.36 -21.76
C ARG A 233 -4.68 4.18 -21.24
N GLN A 234 -5.19 5.17 -20.50
CA GLN A 234 -6.54 5.18 -19.96
C GLN A 234 -7.36 6.32 -20.60
N GLY A 235 -7.95 6.01 -21.76
CA GLY A 235 -8.70 6.99 -22.56
C GLY A 235 -7.81 8.01 -23.29
N LEU A 236 -8.31 9.24 -23.44
CA LEU A 236 -7.64 10.30 -24.21
C LEU A 236 -6.63 11.10 -23.39
N ILE A 237 -6.89 11.29 -22.09
CA ILE A 237 -6.16 12.23 -21.23
C ILE A 237 -5.47 11.57 -20.03
N CYS A 238 -5.96 10.42 -19.56
CA CYS A 238 -5.47 9.77 -18.34
C CYS A 238 -4.60 8.55 -18.67
N GLN A 239 -3.70 8.23 -17.75
CA GLN A 239 -2.69 7.19 -17.93
C GLN A 239 -2.45 6.47 -16.60
N GLY A 240 -2.16 5.18 -16.71
CA GLY A 240 -1.78 4.30 -15.63
C GLY A 240 -2.95 3.79 -14.81
N VAL A 241 -2.73 2.60 -14.25
CA VAL A 241 -3.52 1.92 -13.23
C VAL A 241 -2.67 1.87 -11.96
N ASP A 242 -3.30 1.88 -10.78
CA ASP A 242 -2.59 1.59 -9.53
C ASP A 242 -2.26 0.08 -9.52
N PRO A 243 -0.96 -0.29 -9.63
CA PRO A 243 -0.58 -1.70 -9.72
C PRO A 243 -0.86 -2.47 -8.43
N ASN A 244 -1.08 -1.81 -7.29
CA ASN A 244 -1.45 -2.47 -6.03
C ASN A 244 -2.97 -2.39 -5.75
N ARG A 245 -3.78 -2.18 -6.80
CA ARG A 245 -5.25 -2.36 -6.82
C ARG A 245 -5.70 -3.27 -7.97
N ASN A 246 -4.77 -3.87 -8.70
CA ASN A 246 -5.02 -4.59 -9.95
C ASN A 246 -4.82 -6.12 -9.82
N TRP A 247 -4.66 -6.67 -8.63
CA TRP A 247 -4.38 -8.10 -8.45
C TRP A 247 -5.65 -8.95 -8.45
N ALA A 248 -5.58 -10.15 -9.02
CA ALA A 248 -6.72 -11.06 -9.17
C ALA A 248 -7.04 -11.87 -7.89
N HIS A 249 -7.19 -11.18 -6.76
CA HIS A 249 -7.74 -11.73 -5.52
C HIS A 249 -8.67 -10.70 -4.93
N GLU A 250 -9.97 -11.03 -4.91
CA GLU A 250 -11.02 -10.15 -4.39
C GLU A 250 -10.92 -8.73 -4.98
N TRP A 251 -10.67 -8.67 -6.29
CA TRP A 251 -10.52 -7.43 -7.03
C TRP A 251 -11.86 -6.71 -7.14
N GLN A 252 -11.88 -5.43 -6.74
CA GLN A 252 -13.04 -4.58 -6.88
C GLN A 252 -12.62 -3.24 -7.50
N PRO A 253 -13.27 -2.80 -8.59
CA PRO A 253 -12.84 -1.61 -9.30
C PRO A 253 -13.19 -0.30 -8.58
N GLY A 254 -14.00 -0.30 -7.54
CA GLY A 254 -14.54 0.90 -6.90
C GLY A 254 -14.29 0.97 -5.40
N PRO A 255 -14.80 2.03 -4.73
CA PRO A 255 -14.67 2.18 -3.29
C PRO A 255 -15.46 1.07 -2.54
N PRO A 256 -15.06 0.73 -1.30
CA PRO A 256 -13.91 1.27 -0.57
C PRO A 256 -12.56 0.70 -1.06
N GLY A 257 -11.51 1.53 -0.98
CA GLY A 257 -10.13 1.06 -1.15
C GLY A 257 -9.52 1.16 -2.54
N ALA A 258 -10.32 1.19 -3.60
CA ALA A 258 -9.89 1.47 -4.97
C ALA A 258 -10.80 2.54 -5.62
N SER A 259 -10.48 2.96 -6.85
CA SER A 259 -11.29 3.88 -7.63
C SER A 259 -11.56 3.33 -9.03
N ASP A 260 -12.76 3.56 -9.55
CA ASP A 260 -13.16 3.21 -10.92
C ASP A 260 -12.97 4.40 -11.88
N ASP A 261 -12.55 5.56 -11.36
CA ASP A 261 -12.15 6.72 -12.15
C ASP A 261 -10.75 6.50 -12.74
N ILE A 262 -10.71 6.47 -14.08
CA ILE A 262 -9.48 6.29 -14.88
C ILE A 262 -8.37 7.33 -14.61
N CYS A 263 -8.72 8.48 -14.06
CA CYS A 263 -7.81 9.57 -13.73
C CYS A 263 -7.32 9.52 -12.28
N SER A 264 -7.98 8.76 -11.41
CA SER A 264 -7.59 8.60 -10.00
C SER A 264 -6.19 7.97 -9.84
N LEU A 265 -5.48 8.36 -8.77
CA LEU A 265 -4.21 7.75 -8.38
C LEU A 265 -4.38 6.30 -7.88
N THR A 266 -5.58 5.93 -7.43
CA THR A 266 -5.96 4.59 -6.94
C THR A 266 -6.83 3.83 -7.94
N TYR A 267 -6.82 4.24 -9.22
CA TYR A 267 -7.58 3.58 -10.27
C TYR A 267 -7.24 2.08 -10.34
N ALA A 268 -8.22 1.19 -10.12
CA ALA A 268 -8.01 -0.26 -10.02
C ALA A 268 -7.76 -0.96 -11.36
N GLY A 269 -8.00 -0.26 -12.47
CA GLY A 269 -7.90 -0.79 -13.82
C GLY A 269 -9.25 -1.26 -14.38
N PRO A 270 -9.32 -1.59 -15.68
CA PRO A 270 -10.54 -2.07 -16.32
C PRO A 270 -10.91 -3.50 -15.92
N GLU A 271 -9.93 -4.31 -15.50
CA GLU A 271 -10.09 -5.68 -15.03
C GLU A 271 -8.88 -6.08 -14.17
N ALA A 272 -9.04 -7.08 -13.31
CA ALA A 272 -7.91 -7.67 -12.58
C ALA A 272 -6.83 -8.18 -13.56
N PHE A 273 -5.56 -7.93 -13.24
CA PHE A 273 -4.40 -8.21 -14.09
C PHE A 273 -4.48 -7.56 -15.47
N SER A 274 -5.18 -6.43 -15.63
CA SER A 274 -5.11 -5.62 -16.85
C SER A 274 -3.70 -5.17 -17.15
N GLU A 275 -2.91 -4.88 -16.12
CA GLU A 275 -1.54 -4.40 -16.26
C GLU A 275 -0.58 -5.57 -16.51
N PRO A 276 0.21 -5.55 -17.61
CA PRO A 276 1.16 -6.61 -17.89
C PRO A 276 2.21 -6.73 -16.79
N GLU A 277 2.52 -5.65 -16.08
CA GLU A 277 3.44 -5.63 -14.96
C GLU A 277 2.95 -6.50 -13.81
N VAL A 278 1.72 -6.25 -13.35
CA VAL A 278 1.08 -6.96 -12.25
C VAL A 278 0.86 -8.43 -12.62
N ARG A 279 0.38 -8.68 -13.84
CA ARG A 279 0.17 -10.03 -14.36
C ARG A 279 1.46 -10.85 -14.39
N SER A 280 2.59 -10.24 -14.77
CA SER A 280 3.87 -10.94 -14.87
C SER A 280 4.37 -11.39 -13.49
N VAL A 281 4.26 -10.53 -12.47
CA VAL A 281 4.63 -10.90 -11.09
C VAL A 281 3.68 -11.97 -10.55
N GLY A 282 2.36 -11.74 -10.66
CA GLY A 282 1.34 -12.67 -10.18
C GLY A 282 1.49 -14.07 -10.77
N ASN A 283 1.66 -14.17 -12.10
CA ASN A 283 1.88 -15.45 -12.77
C ASN A 283 3.17 -16.12 -12.30
N PHE A 284 4.28 -15.39 -12.22
CA PHE A 284 5.56 -15.95 -11.79
C PHE A 284 5.48 -16.53 -10.37
N VAL A 285 4.90 -15.78 -9.41
CA VAL A 285 4.74 -16.25 -8.04
C VAL A 285 3.82 -17.47 -7.99
N PHE A 286 2.69 -17.42 -8.70
CA PHE A 286 1.74 -18.53 -8.74
C PHE A 286 2.37 -19.80 -9.35
N GLU A 287 3.09 -19.69 -10.46
CA GLU A 287 3.76 -20.82 -11.12
C GLU A 287 4.87 -21.43 -10.25
N ASN A 288 5.52 -20.63 -9.40
CA ASN A 288 6.60 -21.04 -8.53
C ASN A 288 6.17 -21.20 -7.05
N ARG A 289 4.87 -21.27 -6.76
CA ARG A 289 4.32 -21.29 -5.39
C ARG A 289 4.74 -22.47 -4.51
N GLU A 290 5.19 -23.57 -5.11
CA GLU A 290 5.77 -24.70 -4.35
C GLU A 290 7.18 -24.39 -3.83
N LYS A 291 7.88 -23.47 -4.51
CA LYS A 291 9.26 -23.05 -4.20
C LYS A 291 9.28 -21.77 -3.37
N ILE A 292 8.48 -20.77 -3.74
CA ILE A 292 8.41 -19.47 -3.08
C ILE A 292 7.54 -19.61 -1.83
N GLN A 293 8.18 -19.58 -0.66
CA GLN A 293 7.54 -19.72 0.64
C GLN A 293 7.33 -18.38 1.34
N VAL A 294 8.05 -17.34 0.90
CA VAL A 294 7.98 -15.98 1.41
C VAL A 294 7.84 -15.00 0.25
N PHE A 295 6.92 -14.06 0.36
CA PHE A 295 6.73 -12.93 -0.56
C PHE A 295 6.79 -11.62 0.23
N LEU A 296 7.67 -10.72 -0.19
CA LEU A 296 7.85 -9.39 0.40
C LEU A 296 7.61 -8.32 -0.67
N SER A 297 6.65 -7.43 -0.41
CA SER A 297 6.41 -6.25 -1.24
C SER A 297 6.93 -5.01 -0.54
N PHE A 298 7.90 -4.33 -1.15
CA PHE A 298 8.51 -3.13 -0.59
C PHE A 298 7.83 -1.87 -1.12
N HIS A 299 7.32 -1.09 -0.18
CA HIS A 299 6.65 0.19 -0.34
C HIS A 299 7.29 1.27 0.54
N SER A 300 6.88 2.52 0.33
CA SER A 300 7.10 3.61 1.27
C SER A 300 5.97 4.62 1.13
N TYR A 301 5.53 5.31 2.18
CA TYR A 301 6.15 5.43 3.49
C TYR A 301 5.15 5.18 4.62
N GLY A 302 5.64 4.89 5.81
CA GLY A 302 4.78 4.80 6.99
C GLY A 302 5.43 4.16 8.21
N GLN A 303 6.54 3.43 8.02
CA GLN A 303 7.14 2.56 9.03
C GLN A 303 6.12 1.54 9.56
N VAL A 304 5.53 0.78 8.65
CA VAL A 304 4.53 -0.24 8.97
C VAL A 304 4.89 -1.57 8.30
N LEU A 305 4.70 -2.66 9.02
CA LEU A 305 4.77 -4.03 8.52
C LEU A 305 3.34 -4.57 8.43
N LEU A 306 2.88 -4.81 7.21
CA LEU A 306 1.52 -5.22 6.92
C LEU A 306 1.46 -6.69 6.51
N TYR A 307 0.48 -7.41 7.02
CA TYR A 307 0.14 -8.78 6.62
C TYR A 307 -1.32 -8.85 6.15
N PRO A 308 -1.72 -9.86 5.34
CA PRO A 308 -3.10 -10.02 4.89
C PRO A 308 -4.11 -10.16 6.03
N TRP A 309 -5.40 -9.93 5.81
CA TRP A 309 -6.00 -9.46 4.55
C TRP A 309 -5.99 -7.94 4.45
N SER A 310 -6.13 -7.41 3.23
CA SER A 310 -6.32 -5.99 2.95
C SER A 310 -7.77 -5.70 2.57
N TYR A 311 -8.43 -6.66 1.90
CA TYR A 311 -9.78 -6.50 1.36
C TYR A 311 -10.90 -6.77 2.35
N ILE A 312 -10.64 -7.39 3.52
CA ILE A 312 -11.69 -7.86 4.44
C ILE A 312 -11.33 -7.77 5.92
N ALA A 313 -12.35 -7.46 6.71
CA ALA A 313 -12.46 -7.46 8.18
C ALA A 313 -12.28 -8.77 8.89
N GLN A 314 -11.29 -9.54 8.49
CA GLN A 314 -11.14 -10.87 9.00
C GLN A 314 -9.70 -11.21 9.21
N ASP A 315 -9.44 -11.88 10.32
CA ASP A 315 -8.18 -12.54 10.53
C ASP A 315 -7.95 -13.62 9.47
N THR A 316 -6.71 -13.69 9.01
CA THR A 316 -6.27 -14.87 8.28
C THR A 316 -6.17 -16.05 9.26
N PRO A 317 -6.23 -17.30 8.77
CA PRO A 317 -5.88 -18.47 9.58
C PRO A 317 -4.50 -18.38 10.26
N ASP A 318 -3.62 -17.50 9.75
CA ASP A 318 -2.23 -17.35 10.18
C ASP A 318 -1.98 -16.04 10.97
N THR A 319 -3.01 -15.23 11.28
CA THR A 319 -2.85 -13.89 11.91
C THR A 319 -1.98 -13.93 13.17
N ALA A 320 -2.26 -14.84 14.11
CA ALA A 320 -1.49 -14.94 15.35
C ALA A 320 0.01 -15.17 15.09
N ASN A 321 0.32 -15.95 14.07
CA ASN A 321 1.68 -16.23 13.65
C ASN A 321 2.29 -15.03 12.90
N HIS A 322 1.51 -14.32 12.08
CA HIS A 322 1.96 -13.08 11.45
C HIS A 322 2.31 -12.03 12.50
N ILE A 323 1.51 -11.82 13.54
CA ILE A 323 1.83 -10.88 14.62
C ILE A 323 3.16 -11.22 15.29
N VAL A 324 3.41 -12.51 15.59
CA VAL A 324 4.68 -12.96 16.17
C VAL A 324 5.87 -12.65 15.25
N ILE A 325 5.74 -12.99 13.96
CA ILE A 325 6.78 -12.76 12.94
C ILE A 325 7.03 -11.25 12.76
N GLY A 326 5.97 -10.45 12.63
CA GLY A 326 6.05 -9.00 12.46
C GLY A 326 6.69 -8.31 13.66
N ASN A 327 6.31 -8.70 14.88
CA ASN A 327 6.91 -8.16 16.10
C ASN A 327 8.40 -8.51 16.21
N ALA A 328 8.79 -9.73 15.81
CA ALA A 328 10.20 -10.11 15.75
C ALA A 328 11.00 -9.24 14.75
N MET A 329 10.42 -8.94 13.58
CA MET A 329 11.02 -8.01 12.61
C MET A 329 11.13 -6.59 13.18
N ALA A 330 10.05 -6.06 13.75
CA ALA A 330 10.01 -4.71 14.32
C ALA A 330 10.98 -4.54 15.49
N ASP A 331 11.08 -5.54 16.37
CA ASP A 331 12.04 -5.54 17.47
C ASP A 331 13.49 -5.59 16.99
N ALA A 332 13.79 -6.34 15.92
CA ALA A 332 15.11 -6.39 15.31
C ALA A 332 15.52 -5.01 14.75
N ILE A 333 14.59 -4.33 14.07
CA ILE A 333 14.79 -2.96 13.56
C ILE A 333 15.02 -1.98 14.71
N ARG A 334 14.12 -1.98 15.70
CA ARG A 334 14.15 -1.07 16.85
C ARG A 334 15.42 -1.21 17.67
N THR A 335 15.88 -2.44 17.91
CA THR A 335 17.10 -2.71 18.69
C THR A 335 18.36 -2.16 18.04
N LEU A 336 18.40 -2.12 16.70
CA LEU A 336 19.58 -1.70 15.96
C LEU A 336 19.62 -0.18 15.73
N GLU A 337 18.55 0.38 15.16
CA GLU A 337 18.52 1.76 14.65
C GLU A 337 17.61 2.68 15.47
N GLY A 338 16.85 2.13 16.43
CA GLY A 338 15.88 2.87 17.23
C GLY A 338 14.59 3.24 16.48
N THR A 339 14.48 2.89 15.20
CA THR A 339 13.28 3.14 14.39
C THR A 339 12.16 2.20 14.80
N GLU A 340 10.97 2.76 15.03
CA GLU A 340 9.79 1.99 15.40
C GLU A 340 8.94 1.69 14.16
N TYR A 341 8.60 0.41 13.99
CA TYR A 341 7.65 -0.06 12.99
C TYR A 341 6.40 -0.60 13.68
N GLU A 342 5.23 -0.22 13.17
CA GLU A 342 3.94 -0.76 13.59
C GLU A 342 3.67 -2.08 12.85
N VAL A 343 3.13 -3.10 13.54
CA VAL A 343 2.75 -4.39 12.96
C VAL A 343 1.24 -4.51 12.98
N LYS A 344 0.59 -4.68 11.83
CA LYS A 344 -0.87 -4.83 11.76
C LYS A 344 -1.33 -5.55 10.52
N SER A 345 -2.54 -6.09 10.58
CA SER A 345 -3.26 -6.54 9.39
C SER A 345 -3.41 -5.36 8.42
N SER A 346 -3.43 -5.66 7.12
CA SER A 346 -3.69 -4.67 6.09
C SER A 346 -5.16 -4.23 6.09
N TYR A 347 -6.01 -4.90 6.87
CA TYR A 347 -7.39 -4.55 7.19
C TYR A 347 -7.52 -4.30 8.71
N ASP A 348 -8.29 -3.29 9.10
CA ASP A 348 -8.40 -2.84 10.50
C ASP A 348 -9.80 -3.00 11.10
N LEU A 349 -10.10 -4.10 11.83
CA LEU A 349 -11.22 -4.20 12.81
C LEU A 349 -11.03 -5.32 13.88
N SER A 350 -11.24 -4.97 15.17
CA SER A 350 -11.24 -5.78 16.42
C SER A 350 -10.03 -6.67 16.76
N SER A 351 -9.67 -6.77 18.04
CA SER A 351 -8.41 -7.37 18.49
C SER A 351 -8.58 -8.38 19.63
N ASP A 352 -7.73 -9.39 19.69
CA ASP A 352 -7.59 -10.33 20.83
C ASP A 352 -6.52 -9.88 21.85
N ASP A 353 -5.84 -8.76 21.58
CA ASP A 353 -4.91 -8.15 22.53
C ASP A 353 -5.70 -7.42 23.63
N ILE A 354 -5.53 -7.85 24.89
CA ILE A 354 -6.16 -7.23 26.07
C ILE A 354 -5.79 -5.76 26.26
N CYS A 355 -4.68 -5.31 25.65
CA CYS A 355 -4.24 -3.92 25.67
C CYS A 355 -4.82 -3.09 24.50
N SER A 356 -5.51 -3.72 23.54
CA SER A 356 -6.09 -3.04 22.39
C SER A 356 -7.35 -2.25 22.76
N LEU A 357 -7.49 -1.06 22.15
CA LEU A 357 -8.70 -0.25 22.22
C LEU A 357 -9.91 -0.93 21.56
N THR A 358 -9.68 -1.96 20.75
CA THR A 358 -10.71 -2.76 20.08
C THR A 358 -10.75 -4.21 20.60
N TYR A 359 -10.25 -4.45 21.82
CA TYR A 359 -10.28 -5.76 22.46
C TYR A 359 -11.72 -6.28 22.62
N ALA A 360 -12.01 -7.45 22.03
CA ALA A 360 -13.38 -8.00 22.00
C ALA A 360 -13.83 -8.65 23.31
N GLY A 361 -12.90 -8.89 24.24
CA GLY A 361 -13.14 -9.64 25.48
C GLY A 361 -12.78 -11.13 25.36
N PRO A 362 -12.58 -11.84 26.47
CA PRO A 362 -12.10 -13.23 26.48
C PRO A 362 -13.11 -14.26 25.92
N GLU A 363 -14.40 -13.92 25.87
CA GLU A 363 -15.47 -14.74 25.26
C GLU A 363 -16.70 -13.87 24.94
N ALA A 364 -17.60 -14.36 24.10
CA ALA A 364 -18.85 -13.66 23.79
C ALA A 364 -19.64 -13.37 25.08
N PHE A 365 -20.10 -12.13 25.23
CA PHE A 365 -20.79 -11.65 26.43
C PHE A 365 -19.94 -11.76 27.72
N SER A 366 -18.60 -11.65 27.65
CA SER A 366 -17.73 -11.59 28.84
C SER A 366 -18.06 -10.40 29.75
N GLU A 367 -18.35 -9.25 29.15
CA GLU A 367 -18.63 -8.02 29.88
C GLU A 367 -20.07 -7.96 30.38
N PRO A 368 -20.29 -7.62 31.67
CA PRO A 368 -21.62 -7.65 32.28
C PRO A 368 -22.60 -6.67 31.61
N GLU A 369 -22.13 -5.56 31.05
CA GLU A 369 -22.93 -4.58 30.32
C GLU A 369 -23.49 -5.19 29.02
N VAL A 370 -22.62 -5.76 28.19
CA VAL A 370 -22.99 -6.39 26.91
C VAL A 370 -23.90 -7.59 27.15
N ARG A 371 -23.58 -8.42 28.17
CA ARG A 371 -24.42 -9.55 28.59
C ARG A 371 -25.82 -9.11 29.02
N SER A 372 -25.93 -8.02 29.77
CA SER A 372 -27.21 -7.52 30.27
C SER A 372 -28.12 -7.04 29.14
N VAL A 373 -27.56 -6.26 28.20
CA VAL A 373 -28.32 -5.78 27.03
C VAL A 373 -28.69 -6.96 26.11
N GLY A 374 -27.74 -7.86 25.82
CA GLY A 374 -27.97 -9.04 24.99
C GLY A 374 -29.07 -9.94 25.54
N ASN A 375 -29.02 -10.27 26.83
CA ASN A 375 -30.06 -11.07 27.49
C ASN A 375 -31.42 -10.38 27.43
N PHE A 376 -31.49 -9.08 27.73
CA PHE A 376 -32.75 -8.34 27.69
C PHE A 376 -33.37 -8.34 26.29
N VAL A 377 -32.57 -8.08 25.25
CA VAL A 377 -33.04 -8.11 23.86
C VAL A 377 -33.53 -9.51 23.48
N PHE A 378 -32.77 -10.54 23.85
CA PHE A 378 -33.13 -11.93 23.56
C PHE A 378 -34.41 -12.37 24.27
N GLU A 379 -34.56 -12.07 25.55
CA GLU A 379 -35.75 -12.41 26.36
C GLU A 379 -37.00 -11.69 25.87
N ASN A 380 -36.85 -10.48 25.31
CA ASN A 380 -37.95 -9.65 24.82
C ASN A 380 -38.08 -9.66 23.29
N ARG A 381 -37.44 -10.61 22.59
CA ARG A 381 -37.38 -10.69 21.12
C ARG A 381 -38.74 -10.77 20.41
N GLU A 382 -39.79 -11.24 21.10
CA GLU A 382 -41.16 -11.23 20.54
C GLU A 382 -41.82 -9.84 20.59
N LYS A 383 -41.30 -8.93 21.40
CA LYS A 383 -41.83 -7.57 21.60
C LYS A 383 -40.93 -6.49 21.01
N ILE A 384 -39.62 -6.68 21.01
CA ILE A 384 -38.65 -5.75 20.41
C ILE A 384 -38.57 -6.03 18.91
N GLN A 385 -39.15 -5.13 18.11
CA GLN A 385 -39.23 -5.26 16.65
C GLN A 385 -38.12 -4.51 15.91
N VAL A 386 -37.47 -3.54 16.58
CA VAL A 386 -36.37 -2.76 16.05
C VAL A 386 -35.35 -2.56 17.17
N PHE A 387 -34.08 -2.81 16.87
CA PHE A 387 -32.95 -2.48 17.74
C PHE A 387 -32.11 -1.42 17.04
N LEU A 388 -32.00 -0.23 17.63
CA LEU A 388 -31.17 0.85 17.14
C LEU A 388 -30.03 1.05 18.13
N SER A 389 -28.80 0.87 17.64
CA SER A 389 -27.60 1.24 18.38
C SER A 389 -27.10 2.57 17.83
N PHE A 390 -27.01 3.58 18.69
CA PHE A 390 -26.56 4.91 18.29
C PHE A 390 -25.08 5.04 18.60
N HIS A 391 -24.32 5.32 17.55
CA HIS A 391 -22.88 5.55 17.63
C HIS A 391 -22.59 6.93 17.06
N SER A 392 -21.69 7.64 17.73
CA SER A 392 -20.99 8.76 17.14
C SER A 392 -19.58 8.26 16.84
N TYR A 393 -19.09 8.40 15.62
CA TYR A 393 -19.38 9.44 14.65
C TYR A 393 -19.45 8.79 13.23
N GLY A 394 -20.01 9.42 12.19
CA GLY A 394 -20.17 8.68 10.89
C GLY A 394 -21.15 9.19 9.85
N GLN A 395 -22.29 9.73 10.28
CA GLN A 395 -23.46 9.96 9.41
C GLN A 395 -23.78 8.75 8.49
N VAL A 396 -23.64 7.55 9.05
CA VAL A 396 -23.96 6.29 8.37
C VAL A 396 -25.08 5.59 9.12
N LEU A 397 -26.05 5.04 8.38
CA LEU A 397 -27.04 4.10 8.87
C LEU A 397 -26.58 2.70 8.49
N LEU A 398 -25.93 2.06 9.45
CA LEU A 398 -25.33 0.75 9.27
C LEU A 398 -26.35 -0.34 9.57
N TYR A 399 -26.45 -1.33 8.68
CA TYR A 399 -27.24 -2.54 8.90
C TYR A 399 -26.35 -3.78 8.99
N PRO A 400 -26.78 -4.87 9.66
CA PRO A 400 -25.97 -6.08 9.80
C PRO A 400 -25.63 -6.72 8.44
N TRP A 401 -24.60 -7.56 8.32
CA TRP A 401 -23.67 -7.97 9.36
C TRP A 401 -22.43 -7.05 9.40
N SER A 402 -21.81 -6.93 10.58
CA SER A 402 -20.53 -6.22 10.71
C SER A 402 -19.32 -7.15 10.68
N TYR A 403 -19.51 -8.45 10.90
CA TYR A 403 -18.43 -9.44 11.03
C TYR A 403 -18.22 -10.30 9.77
N ILE A 404 -19.07 -10.13 8.75
CA ILE A 404 -19.03 -10.93 7.53
C ILE A 404 -19.58 -10.14 6.34
N ALA A 405 -18.93 -10.29 5.18
CA ALA A 405 -19.32 -9.70 3.90
C ALA A 405 -20.62 -10.29 3.29
N GLN A 406 -21.36 -11.09 4.05
CA GLN A 406 -22.55 -11.76 3.57
C GLN A 406 -23.79 -10.88 3.77
N ASP A 407 -24.65 -10.82 2.76
CA ASP A 407 -25.96 -10.22 2.92
C ASP A 407 -26.76 -10.90 4.03
N THR A 408 -27.44 -10.08 4.84
CA THR A 408 -28.52 -10.60 5.68
C THR A 408 -29.66 -11.10 4.80
N PRO A 409 -30.46 -12.08 5.25
CA PRO A 409 -31.69 -12.47 4.56
C PRO A 409 -32.63 -11.29 4.26
N ASP A 410 -32.50 -10.20 5.01
CA ASP A 410 -33.32 -9.01 4.96
C ASP A 410 -32.60 -7.77 4.39
N THR A 411 -31.44 -7.91 3.74
CA THR A 411 -30.63 -6.77 3.24
C THR A 411 -31.47 -5.78 2.42
N ALA A 412 -32.31 -6.29 1.50
CA ALA A 412 -33.19 -5.43 0.70
C ALA A 412 -34.16 -4.59 1.55
N ASN A 413 -34.67 -5.17 2.64
CA ASN A 413 -35.53 -4.45 3.59
C ASN A 413 -34.72 -3.44 4.40
N HIS A 414 -33.51 -3.79 4.84
CA HIS A 414 -32.62 -2.88 5.56
C HIS A 414 -32.25 -1.65 4.73
N ILE A 415 -31.95 -1.81 3.44
CA ILE A 415 -31.67 -0.70 2.52
C ILE A 415 -32.90 0.21 2.39
N VAL A 416 -34.09 -0.36 2.19
CA VAL A 416 -35.33 0.43 2.07
C VAL A 416 -35.64 1.20 3.36
N ILE A 417 -35.50 0.55 4.52
CA ILE A 417 -35.77 1.15 5.84
C ILE A 417 -34.71 2.22 6.15
N GLY A 418 -33.43 1.92 5.94
CA GLY A 418 -32.33 2.84 6.13
C GLY A 418 -32.46 4.07 5.24
N ASN A 419 -32.80 3.90 3.96
CA ASN A 419 -32.99 5.03 3.04
C ASN A 419 -34.19 5.89 3.45
N ALA A 420 -35.29 5.28 3.90
CA ALA A 420 -36.42 6.04 4.42
C ALA A 420 -36.04 6.86 5.68
N MET A 421 -35.18 6.33 6.55
CA MET A 421 -34.64 7.05 7.70
C MET A 421 -33.71 8.19 7.26
N ALA A 422 -32.77 7.92 6.35
CA ALA A 422 -31.85 8.92 5.79
C ALA A 422 -32.61 10.06 5.09
N ASP A 423 -33.63 9.73 4.28
CA ASP A 423 -34.47 10.69 3.59
C ASP A 423 -35.27 11.57 4.54
N ALA A 424 -35.78 10.99 5.63
CA ALA A 424 -36.52 11.75 6.65
C ALA A 424 -35.59 12.75 7.37
N ILE A 425 -34.36 12.34 7.70
CA ILE A 425 -33.35 13.20 8.32
C ILE A 425 -32.96 14.32 7.35
N ARG A 426 -32.65 13.97 6.09
CA ARG A 426 -32.31 14.94 5.03
C ARG A 426 -33.42 15.93 4.76
N THR A 427 -34.67 15.50 4.72
CA THR A 427 -35.83 16.37 4.45
C THR A 427 -36.05 17.38 5.57
N LEU A 428 -35.80 16.99 6.82
CA LEU A 428 -36.02 17.83 7.99
C LEU A 428 -34.90 18.84 8.19
N GLU A 429 -33.64 18.39 8.15
CA GLU A 429 -32.47 19.17 8.60
C GLU A 429 -31.41 19.36 7.50
N GLY A 430 -31.61 18.80 6.31
CA GLY A 430 -30.62 18.81 5.22
C GLY A 430 -29.45 17.84 5.43
N THR A 431 -29.35 17.20 6.60
CA THR A 431 -28.26 16.28 6.95
C THR A 431 -28.38 14.95 6.18
N GLU A 432 -27.36 14.60 5.42
CA GLU A 432 -27.34 13.37 4.62
C GLU A 432 -26.73 12.20 5.40
N TYR A 433 -27.42 11.06 5.42
CA TYR A 433 -26.90 9.82 6.00
C TYR A 433 -26.73 8.77 4.90
N GLU A 434 -25.56 8.13 4.85
CA GLU A 434 -25.28 7.02 3.92
C GLU A 434 -25.78 5.70 4.52
N VAL A 435 -26.50 4.89 3.75
CA VAL A 435 -27.02 3.58 4.19
C VAL A 435 -26.16 2.48 3.58
N LYS A 436 -25.49 1.69 4.42
CA LYS A 436 -24.59 0.61 3.97
C LYS A 436 -24.49 -0.51 4.98
N SER A 437 -23.90 -1.64 4.56
CA SER A 437 -23.58 -2.72 5.48
C SER A 437 -22.58 -2.21 6.52
N SER A 438 -22.72 -2.67 7.77
CA SER A 438 -21.73 -2.39 8.82
C SER A 438 -20.33 -2.90 8.45
N TYR A 439 -20.24 -3.87 7.55
CA TYR A 439 -19.00 -4.46 7.08
C TYR A 439 -18.19 -3.53 6.13
N ASP A 440 -18.84 -2.66 5.35
CA ASP A 440 -18.23 -1.89 4.24
C ASP A 440 -17.43 -0.64 4.67
N LEU A 441 -16.84 -0.63 5.88
CA LEU A 441 -16.29 0.60 6.47
C LEU A 441 -14.77 0.82 6.21
N TYR A 442 -13.95 -0.19 5.85
CA TYR A 442 -12.46 -0.08 5.88
C TYR A 442 -11.61 -0.89 4.83
N GLU A 443 -12.13 -1.29 3.66
CA GLU A 443 -11.44 -2.25 2.74
C GLU A 443 -10.39 -1.65 1.78
N HIS A 444 -9.38 -2.43 1.38
CA HIS A 444 -8.54 -2.25 0.18
C HIS A 444 -8.51 -3.52 -0.68
N SER A 445 -9.05 -3.47 -1.89
CA SER A 445 -9.15 -4.64 -2.78
C SER A 445 -7.98 -4.77 -3.76
N GLY A 446 -7.75 -5.98 -4.26
CA GLY A 446 -6.82 -6.25 -5.36
C GLY A 446 -5.35 -5.93 -5.07
N THR A 447 -4.84 -6.27 -3.88
CA THR A 447 -3.44 -6.07 -3.47
C THR A 447 -2.54 -7.28 -3.74
N ALA A 448 -1.23 -7.05 -3.80
CA ALA A 448 -0.23 -8.11 -4.02
C ALA A 448 -0.25 -9.17 -2.93
N ILE A 449 -0.21 -8.75 -1.66
CA ILE A 449 -0.08 -9.66 -0.51
C ILE A 449 -1.33 -10.52 -0.30
N ASP A 450 -2.52 -9.99 -0.62
CA ASP A 450 -3.76 -10.77 -0.56
C ASP A 450 -3.77 -11.83 -1.66
N TYR A 451 -3.34 -11.49 -2.88
CA TYR A 451 -3.21 -12.46 -3.96
C TYR A 451 -2.18 -13.55 -3.64
N THR A 452 -0.99 -13.19 -3.16
CA THR A 452 0.05 -14.18 -2.90
C THR A 452 -0.31 -15.09 -1.73
N TYR A 453 -0.96 -14.56 -0.69
CA TYR A 453 -1.43 -15.36 0.45
C TYR A 453 -2.66 -16.22 0.10
N GLY A 454 -3.67 -15.60 -0.50
CA GLY A 454 -4.99 -16.21 -0.73
C GLY A 454 -5.09 -17.05 -1.99
N THR A 455 -4.52 -16.59 -3.10
CA THR A 455 -4.60 -17.30 -4.39
C THR A 455 -3.35 -18.13 -4.65
N ALA A 456 -2.15 -17.59 -4.44
CA ALA A 456 -0.91 -18.33 -4.67
C ALA A 456 -0.54 -19.27 -3.51
N GLY A 457 -1.09 -19.07 -2.31
CA GLY A 457 -0.87 -19.93 -1.14
C GLY A 457 0.46 -19.69 -0.41
N VAL A 458 1.15 -18.57 -0.67
CA VAL A 458 2.39 -18.17 0.01
C VAL A 458 2.05 -17.62 1.40
N LYS A 459 2.19 -18.47 2.41
CA LYS A 459 1.71 -18.17 3.77
C LYS A 459 2.44 -17.05 4.49
N ILE A 460 3.67 -16.74 4.09
CA ILE A 460 4.42 -15.58 4.56
C ILE A 460 4.38 -14.52 3.45
N SER A 461 3.34 -13.71 3.43
CA SER A 461 3.19 -12.58 2.49
C SER A 461 3.14 -11.28 3.28
N TRP A 462 4.07 -10.36 3.05
CA TRP A 462 4.20 -9.13 3.85
C TRP A 462 4.46 -7.91 2.97
N THR A 463 3.93 -6.77 3.39
CA THR A 463 4.27 -5.46 2.85
C THR A 463 5.10 -4.68 3.86
N PHE A 464 6.21 -4.09 3.41
CA PHE A 464 6.97 -3.09 4.14
C PHE A 464 6.56 -1.71 3.66
N GLU A 465 6.08 -0.84 4.55
CA GLU A 465 6.03 0.60 4.32
C GLU A 465 7.25 1.23 5.01
N PHE A 466 8.29 1.53 4.22
CA PHE A 466 9.57 2.02 4.74
C PHE A 466 9.51 3.42 5.34
N ARG A 467 10.69 3.95 5.73
CA ARG A 467 10.84 5.31 6.22
C ARG A 467 10.27 6.34 5.23
N ASP A 468 9.80 7.50 5.71
CA ASP A 468 9.66 7.91 7.12
C ASP A 468 8.19 7.94 7.54
N GLN A 469 7.83 8.69 8.59
CA GLN A 469 6.43 8.90 8.99
C GLN A 469 5.85 10.20 8.39
N GLY A 470 6.39 10.63 7.26
CA GLY A 470 5.92 11.72 6.41
C GLY A 470 6.75 13.00 6.46
N THR A 471 7.88 13.09 7.18
CA THR A 471 8.69 14.33 7.20
C THR A 471 9.19 14.66 5.79
N TYR A 472 9.66 13.64 5.08
CA TYR A 472 10.04 13.69 3.67
C TYR A 472 9.09 12.88 2.80
N GLY A 473 8.41 11.87 3.36
CA GLY A 473 7.50 11.01 2.62
C GLY A 473 8.21 10.35 1.43
N PHE A 474 7.66 10.50 0.23
CA PHE A 474 8.22 9.88 -0.98
C PHE A 474 9.54 10.51 -1.47
N VAL A 475 9.94 11.68 -0.95
CA VAL A 475 11.18 12.40 -1.33
C VAL A 475 12.27 12.30 -0.26
N LEU A 476 12.42 11.11 0.32
CA LEU A 476 13.35 10.82 1.40
C LEU A 476 14.82 11.08 0.96
N PRO A 477 15.58 11.95 1.65
CA PRO A 477 16.95 12.29 1.26
C PRO A 477 17.87 11.06 1.18
N ALA A 478 18.74 11.02 0.16
CA ALA A 478 19.60 9.87 -0.15
C ALA A 478 20.49 9.41 1.03
N ARG A 479 20.81 10.30 1.98
CA ARG A 479 21.53 9.94 3.22
C ARG A 479 20.82 8.89 4.08
N PHE A 480 19.51 8.68 3.87
CA PHE A 480 18.73 7.66 4.58
C PHE A 480 18.66 6.32 3.86
N ILE A 481 19.22 6.19 2.64
CA ILE A 481 19.22 4.94 1.87
C ILE A 481 19.88 3.81 2.68
N ILE A 482 21.12 4.02 3.13
CA ILE A 482 21.87 2.99 3.88
C ILE A 482 21.18 2.66 5.22
N PRO A 483 20.80 3.64 6.08
CA PRO A 483 20.04 3.34 7.29
C PRO A 483 18.77 2.52 7.03
N ASN A 484 17.93 2.91 6.07
CA ASN A 484 16.71 2.17 5.73
C ASN A 484 17.02 0.74 5.25
N ALA A 485 18.04 0.59 4.40
CA ALA A 485 18.40 -0.70 3.84
C ALA A 485 18.99 -1.65 4.89
N ILE A 486 19.75 -1.13 5.85
CA ILE A 486 20.25 -1.89 7.00
C ILE A 486 19.09 -2.39 7.86
N GLU A 487 18.08 -1.56 8.15
CA GLU A 487 16.88 -1.97 8.89
C GLU A 487 16.17 -3.14 8.21
N ALA A 488 15.88 -2.99 6.92
CA ALA A 488 15.22 -4.01 6.13
C ALA A 488 16.04 -5.32 6.14
N LEU A 489 17.34 -5.26 5.79
CA LEU A 489 18.23 -6.42 5.75
C LEU A 489 18.30 -7.15 7.08
N ARG A 490 18.29 -6.42 8.20
CA ARG A 490 18.43 -6.97 9.56
C ARG A 490 17.14 -7.50 10.14
N SER A 491 16.00 -7.11 9.59
CA SER A 491 14.71 -7.73 9.91
C SER A 491 14.55 -9.12 9.27
N LEU A 492 15.24 -9.40 8.15
CA LEU A 492 15.07 -10.65 7.40
C LEU A 492 15.45 -11.91 8.19
N PRO A 493 16.54 -11.97 8.99
CA PRO A 493 16.79 -13.11 9.86
C PRO A 493 15.63 -13.39 10.82
N ALA A 494 15.07 -12.37 11.46
CA ALA A 494 13.95 -12.51 12.39
C ALA A 494 12.71 -13.07 11.69
N LEU A 495 12.37 -12.53 10.50
CA LEU A 495 11.29 -13.03 9.65
C LEU A 495 11.45 -14.54 9.36
N LEU A 496 12.63 -14.92 8.88
CA LEU A 496 12.90 -16.26 8.38
C LEU A 496 13.01 -17.29 9.50
N ASP A 497 13.65 -16.91 10.61
CA ASP A 497 13.81 -17.78 11.77
C ASP A 497 12.48 -18.03 12.46
N GLU A 498 11.63 -17.01 12.62
CA GLU A 498 10.28 -17.22 13.17
C GLU A 498 9.37 -18.00 12.22
N SER A 499 9.42 -17.70 10.93
CA SER A 499 8.67 -18.47 9.92
C SER A 499 9.08 -19.95 9.90
N THR A 500 10.36 -20.24 10.13
CA THR A 500 10.87 -21.62 10.27
C THR A 500 10.41 -22.24 11.59
N ARG A 501 10.51 -21.52 12.71
CA ARG A 501 10.08 -22.01 14.04
C ARG A 501 8.60 -22.37 14.07
N LEU A 502 7.78 -21.59 13.38
CA LEU A 502 6.33 -21.80 13.26
C LEU A 502 5.95 -22.83 12.19
N GLY A 503 6.92 -23.36 11.43
CA GLY A 503 6.72 -24.46 10.49
C GLY A 503 6.26 -24.06 9.09
N TYR A 504 6.28 -22.77 8.74
CA TYR A 504 5.95 -22.31 7.39
C TYR A 504 7.07 -22.57 6.39
N ILE A 505 8.31 -22.47 6.86
CA ILE A 505 9.49 -22.73 6.03
C ILE A 505 10.03 -24.10 6.35
N THR A 506 9.99 -24.99 5.36
CA THR A 506 10.59 -26.32 5.50
C THR A 506 12.04 -26.23 5.07
N GLN A 507 12.96 -26.17 6.03
CA GLN A 507 14.37 -26.39 5.73
C GLN A 507 14.54 -27.85 5.30
N LEU A 508 15.16 -28.07 4.13
CA LEU A 508 15.66 -29.40 3.80
C LEU A 508 16.64 -29.78 4.91
N LYS A 509 16.28 -30.77 5.74
CA LYS A 509 17.22 -31.36 6.68
C LYS A 509 18.47 -31.73 5.87
N SER A 510 19.63 -31.18 6.24
CA SER A 510 20.88 -31.67 5.68
C SER A 510 20.90 -33.18 5.93
N LEU A 511 20.96 -33.96 4.86
CA LEU A 511 21.34 -35.36 4.94
C LEU A 511 22.84 -35.40 5.26
N THR A 512 23.21 -34.93 6.44
CA THR A 512 24.52 -35.16 7.04
C THR A 512 24.42 -36.48 7.80
N ASN A 513 24.81 -37.54 7.11
CA ASN A 513 25.37 -38.74 7.75
C ASN A 513 26.73 -38.41 8.36
#